data_AF-A0A1J4S3Q6-F1
#
_entry.id   AF-A0A1J4S3Q6-F1
#
_cell.length_a   1.000
_cell.length_b   1.000
_cell.length_c   1.000
_cell.angle_alpha   90.00
_cell.angle_beta   90.00
_cell.angle_gamma   90.00
#
_symmetry.space_group_name_H-M   'P 1'
#
loop_
_entity.id
_entity.type
_entity.pdbx_description
1 polymer ?
#
loop_
_entity_poly.entity_id
_entity_poly.type
_entity_poly.pdbx_seq_one_letter_code
_entity_poly.pdbx_strand_id
1 'polypeptide(L)' 'MQMTYAERDSLTARHLELLSPAWIENIAYSPDDFWILFESLEENNNRDIYLMSAQGENVTRLTEDTGADFDPAWRLLR' A
#
# COMPACT_ATOMS: atom_id res chain seq x y z
N MET A 1 -27.11 -6.44 -7.47
CA MET A 1 -26.84 -5.35 -8.43
C MET A 1 -25.49 -5.67 -9.04
N GLN A 2 -25.42 -5.94 -10.33
CA GLN A 2 -24.16 -6.27 -11.02
C GLN A 2 -23.74 -5.07 -11.86
N MET A 3 -22.44 -4.77 -11.83
CA MET A 3 -21.81 -3.74 -12.63
C MET A 3 -20.92 -4.42 -13.67
N THR A 4 -21.06 -4.02 -14.93
CA THR A 4 -20.33 -4.53 -16.09
C THR A 4 -19.08 -3.70 -16.35
N TYR A 5 -18.13 -4.27 -17.09
CA TYR A 5 -16.85 -3.63 -17.43
C TYR A 5 -17.01 -2.26 -18.12
N ALA A 6 -18.08 -2.06 -18.89
CA ALA A 6 -18.36 -0.81 -19.61
C ALA A 6 -18.95 0.30 -18.72
N GLU A 7 -19.50 -0.03 -17.55
CA GLU A 7 -20.11 0.94 -16.63
C GLU A 7 -19.07 1.70 -15.78
N ARG A 8 -17.78 1.32 -15.87
CA ARG A 8 -16.66 2.04 -15.22
C ARG A 8 -16.31 3.35 -15.95
N ASP A 9 -16.51 3.44 -17.25
CA ASP A 9 -16.00 4.54 -18.09
C ASP A 9 -16.85 5.82 -18.05
N SER A 10 -18.07 5.74 -17.51
CA SER A 10 -18.98 6.88 -17.28
C SER A 10 -18.96 7.36 -15.83
N LEU A 11 -18.23 6.68 -14.94
CA LEU A 11 -17.86 7.23 -13.65
C LEU A 11 -16.74 8.21 -13.92
N THR A 12 -16.96 9.49 -13.59
CA THR A 12 -15.84 10.39 -13.35
C THR A 12 -15.07 9.76 -12.19
N ALA A 13 -14.03 9.00 -12.51
CA ALA A 13 -12.96 8.75 -11.57
C ALA A 13 -12.53 10.16 -11.19
N ARG A 14 -13.00 10.61 -10.01
CA ARG A 14 -12.41 11.79 -9.42
C ARG A 14 -10.96 11.39 -9.34
N HIS A 15 -10.15 11.98 -10.20
CA HIS A 15 -8.72 12.04 -10.04
C HIS A 15 -8.60 12.64 -8.65
N LEU A 16 -8.53 11.76 -7.65
CA LEU A 16 -7.92 12.08 -6.39
C LEU A 16 -6.58 12.60 -6.87
N GLU A 17 -6.36 13.90 -6.65
CA GLU A 17 -5.04 14.45 -6.86
C GLU A 17 -4.08 13.38 -6.35
N LEU A 18 -3.18 12.96 -7.22
CA LEU A 18 -1.99 12.28 -6.75
C LEU A 18 -1.34 13.32 -5.81
N LEU A 19 -1.82 13.39 -4.55
CA LEU A 19 -0.95 13.55 -3.41
C LEU A 19 0.06 12.49 -3.71
N SER A 20 1.19 12.93 -4.29
CA SER A 20 2.24 12.04 -4.73
C SER A 20 2.38 11.01 -3.62
N PRO A 21 2.44 9.70 -3.85
CA PRO A 21 2.99 8.85 -2.84
C PRO A 21 4.51 9.15 -2.76
N ALA A 22 4.89 10.39 -2.43
CA ALA A 22 5.68 10.55 -1.23
C ALA A 22 4.78 9.88 -0.18
N TRP A 23 4.94 8.62 0.16
CA TRP A 23 6.19 8.09 0.69
C TRP A 23 6.29 6.57 0.54
N ILE A 24 5.81 5.94 -0.54
CA ILE A 24 5.98 4.48 -0.70
C ILE A 24 7.43 4.19 -1.07
N GLU A 25 8.17 3.60 -0.14
CA GLU A 25 9.58 3.23 -0.32
C GLU A 25 9.79 1.74 0.01
N ASN A 26 10.89 1.17 -0.49
CA ASN A 26 11.36 -0.18 -0.17
C ASN A 26 10.26 -1.25 -0.18
N ILE A 27 9.63 -1.42 -1.35
CA ILE A 27 8.57 -2.42 -1.53
C ILE A 27 9.11 -3.85 -1.53
N ALA A 28 8.37 -4.77 -0.93
CA ALA A 28 8.62 -6.21 -0.99
C ALA A 28 7.32 -6.96 -1.33
N TYR A 29 7.32 -7.68 -2.45
CA TYR A 29 6.21 -8.55 -2.84
C TYR A 29 6.22 -9.83 -2.02
N SER A 30 5.03 -10.28 -1.62
CA SER A 30 4.87 -11.62 -1.07
C SER A 30 5.20 -12.68 -2.13
N PRO A 31 5.67 -13.87 -1.74
CA PRO A 31 6.01 -14.94 -2.70
C PRO A 31 4.86 -15.44 -3.57
N ASP A 32 3.62 -15.15 -3.20
CA ASP A 32 2.39 -15.50 -3.92
C ASP A 32 1.82 -14.35 -4.76
N ASP A 33 2.54 -13.23 -4.86
CA ASP A 33 2.18 -12.02 -5.64
C ASP A 33 0.85 -11.35 -5.24
N PHE A 34 0.25 -11.72 -4.10
CA PHE A 34 -1.01 -11.12 -3.65
C PHE A 34 -0.82 -9.88 -2.77
N TRP A 35 0.36 -9.68 -2.19
CA TRP A 35 0.60 -8.68 -1.16
C TRP A 35 1.92 -7.93 -1.36
N ILE A 36 1.96 -6.70 -0.84
CA ILE A 36 3.13 -5.83 -0.84
C ILE A 36 3.34 -5.32 0.59
N LEU A 37 4.54 -5.52 1.14
CA LEU A 37 5.03 -4.72 2.25
C LEU A 37 5.74 -3.49 1.69
N PHE A 38 5.63 -2.36 2.37
CA PHE A 38 6.30 -1.12 1.98
C PHE A 38 6.52 -0.22 3.19
N GLU A 39 7.49 0.67 3.07
CA GLU A 39 7.68 1.77 4.02
C GLU A 39 6.80 2.94 3.61
N SER A 40 6.21 3.63 4.59
CA SER A 40 5.60 4.94 4.37
C SER A 40 5.93 5.90 5.49
N LEU A 41 6.23 7.14 5.11
CA LEU A 41 6.40 8.26 6.04
C LEU A 41 5.04 8.92 6.28
N GLU A 42 4.68 9.09 7.54
CA GLU A 42 3.49 9.88 7.93
C GLU A 42 3.82 11.37 8.08
N GLU A 43 2.79 12.19 8.21
CA GLU A 43 2.91 13.65 8.37
C GLU A 43 3.72 14.07 9.61
N ASN A 44 3.85 13.19 10.60
CA ASN A 44 4.68 13.37 11.80
C ASN A 44 6.18 13.11 11.55
N ASN A 45 6.57 12.80 10.31
CA ASN A 45 7.93 12.45 9.91
C ASN A 45 8.45 11.15 10.55
N ASN A 46 7.54 10.26 10.98
CA ASN A 46 7.85 8.89 11.37
C ASN A 46 7.61 7.94 10.21
N ARG A 47 8.48 6.95 10.07
CA ARG A 47 8.38 5.94 9.02
C ARG A 47 7.92 4.64 9.64
N ASP A 48 6.93 4.02 9.01
CA ASP A 48 6.35 2.77 9.48
C ASP A 48 6.23 1.77 8.34
N ILE A 49 6.07 0.49 8.68
CA ILE A 49 5.83 -0.58 7.70
C ILE A 49 4.33 -0.73 7.49
N TYR A 50 3.94 -0.81 6.23
CA TYR A 50 2.57 -1.01 5.79
C TYR A 50 2.46 -2.26 4.92
N LEU A 51 1.24 -2.76 4.82
CA LEU A 51 0.82 -3.86 3.97
C LEU A 51 -0.30 -3.38 3.07
N MET A 52 -0.27 -3.77 1.80
CA MET A 52 -1.41 -3.62 0.88
C MET A 52 -1.54 -4.84 -0.04
N SER A 53 -2.69 -4.98 -0.67
CA SER A 53 -2.84 -5.93 -1.77
C SER A 53 -1.97 -5.51 -2.95
N ALA A 54 -1.58 -6.46 -3.80
CA ALA A 54 -0.84 -6.15 -5.03
C ALA A 54 -1.61 -5.25 -6.02
N GLN A 55 -2.93 -5.07 -5.82
CA GLN A 55 -3.77 -4.13 -6.58
C GLN A 55 -3.82 -2.72 -5.96
N GLY A 56 -3.11 -2.48 -4.86
CA GLY A 56 -3.09 -1.19 -4.16
C GLY A 56 -4.28 -0.97 -3.22
N GLU A 57 -5.00 -2.03 -2.86
CA GLU A 57 -6.16 -1.97 -1.96
C GLU A 57 -5.79 -2.44 -0.55
N ASN A 58 -6.68 -2.19 0.42
CA ASN A 58 -6.56 -2.70 1.81
C ASN A 58 -5.27 -2.32 2.53
N VAL A 59 -4.83 -1.06 2.37
CA VAL A 59 -3.66 -0.53 3.08
C VAL A 59 -3.85 -0.64 4.59
N THR A 60 -2.90 -1.28 5.27
CA THR A 60 -2.88 -1.49 6.72
C THR A 60 -1.50 -1.16 7.27
N ARG A 61 -1.43 -0.38 8.33
CA ARG A 61 -0.18 -0.07 9.06
C ARG A 61 0.16 -1.24 10.00
N LEU A 62 1.41 -1.71 9.97
CA LEU A 62 1.88 -2.86 10.76
C LEU A 62 2.73 -2.47 11.97
N THR A 63 3.41 -1.33 11.91
CA THR A 63 4.17 -0.74 13.03
C THR A 63 3.63 0.65 13.33
N GLU A 64 3.59 1.05 14.61
CA GLU A 64 2.98 2.34 15.00
C GLU A 64 3.66 3.03 16.19
N ASP A 65 4.90 2.66 16.50
CA ASP A 65 5.63 3.28 17.58
C ASP A 65 6.34 4.59 17.14
N THR A 66 7.05 5.23 18.06
CA THR A 66 7.71 6.53 17.78
C THR A 66 9.04 6.41 17.06
N GLY A 67 9.54 5.19 16.88
CA GLY A 67 10.74 4.87 16.13
C GLY A 67 10.42 4.68 14.65
N ALA A 68 11.42 4.92 13.81
CA ALA A 68 11.30 4.70 12.38
C ALA A 68 11.65 3.24 12.04
N ASP A 69 10.78 2.61 11.24
CA ASP A 69 10.95 1.24 10.75
C ASP A 69 11.30 1.20 9.25
N PHE A 70 12.14 0.24 8.88
CA PHE A 70 12.72 0.12 7.53
C PHE A 70 12.95 -1.36 7.14
N ASP A 71 13.25 -1.57 5.86
CA ASP A 71 13.66 -2.82 5.23
C ASP A 71 12.68 -3.98 5.45
N PRO A 72 11.39 -3.83 5.07
CA PRO A 72 10.42 -4.88 5.26
C PRO A 72 10.74 -6.10 4.40
N ALA A 73 10.55 -7.29 4.96
CA ALA A 73 10.82 -8.54 4.26
C ALA A 73 9.81 -9.64 4.59
N TRP A 74 9.50 -10.44 3.59
CA TRP A 74 8.71 -11.65 3.76
C TRP A 74 9.59 -12.80 4.23
N ARG A 75 9.13 -13.54 5.25
CA ARG A 75 9.74 -14.81 5.62
C ARG A 75 8.89 -15.95 5.10
N LEU A 76 9.48 -16.79 4.25
CA LEU A 76 8.90 -18.08 3.90
C LEU A 76 8.87 -18.97 5.16
N LEU A 77 7.69 -19.51 5.48
CA LEU A 77 7.60 -20.63 6.41
C LEU A 77 8.27 -21.84 5.75
N ARG A 78 9.21 -22.45 6.45
CA ARG A 78 9.84 -23.71 6.06
C ARG A 78 9.17 -24.86 6.78
#